data_AF-A0A2H6EQA8-F1
#
_entry.id   AF-A0A2H6EQA8-F1
#
_cell.length_a   1.000
_cell.length_b   1.000
_cell.length_c   1.000
_cell.angle_alpha   90.00
_cell.angle_beta   90.00
_cell.angle_gamma   90.00
#
_symmetry.space_group_name_H-M   'P 1'
#
loop_
_entity.id
_entity.type
_entity.pdbx_description
1 polymer ?
#
loop_
_entity_poly.entity_id
_entity_poly.type
_entity_poly.pdbx_seq_one_letter_code
_entity_poly.pdbx_strand_id
1 'polypeptide(L)'
;MTNIKVCQLKKAMDYFNYPPQLTAKERDVMRQRKMKKHDVAIMLVHWFNAITWILMLATGGALIISAFYKFAPDFYISIVRGMFGTPGNLIEFHIWLGVIWILVFLAYTIFGYRKYLRKNKITEISLKQKDLFERFRAFQCILFGNAALCLDKKDLMWLKIRVLGILGYSDQPLPPQGSFNAGQKLYGLLVALMTPIIMLTGLIMAFHLGPIWLIQWSIPFHFTAVGLVVSGLLIHVYMGAVFPEEKPAFFSMITGNVSELFLYKHHFDYWKERIVKQCEWLKKTEPDISLTDILPNSLAVKVLEKVEEIGEIEEEEKQVVELPQKFWDPYVAGVVLGLLFIFTYFVYGRGLGASSFLSRTGTYLWNLVAPQYTQSNPYWSRYFHNGHTPLGNFMIFEVIGVLIGGFWSGRRARRNKFEIHKGPRITNKQRIIYAIMGGFLMGLGARIARGCTSGQGLTGGITLAVGGWLFVLVVFAVGYLSAYIFRRYWL
;
A
#
# COMPACT_ATOMS: atom_id res chain seq x y z
N MET A 1 29.24 -28.76 19.47
CA MET A 1 29.07 -27.33 19.13
C MET A 1 28.41 -27.09 17.76
N THR A 2 28.13 -28.12 16.96
CA THR A 2 27.49 -28.03 15.63
C THR A 2 25.96 -27.83 15.65
N ASN A 3 25.29 -28.03 16.80
CA ASN A 3 23.83 -28.09 16.88
C ASN A 3 23.20 -26.89 17.62
N ILE A 4 23.59 -25.66 17.26
CA ILE A 4 22.99 -24.43 17.83
C ILE A 4 21.58 -24.24 17.24
N LYS A 5 20.52 -24.05 18.03
CA LYS A 5 19.20 -23.69 17.47
C LYS A 5 19.20 -22.26 16.93
N VAL A 6 18.43 -21.96 15.87
CA VAL A 6 18.36 -20.62 15.28
C VAL A 6 17.88 -19.59 16.30
N CYS A 7 16.94 -19.97 17.18
CA CYS A 7 16.48 -19.13 18.28
C CYS A 7 17.59 -18.80 19.30
N GLN A 8 18.47 -19.75 19.63
CA GLN A 8 19.61 -19.52 20.53
C GLN A 8 20.60 -18.53 19.92
N LEU A 9 20.95 -18.73 18.65
CA LEU A 9 21.82 -17.81 17.92
C LEU A 9 21.24 -16.39 17.91
N LYS A 10 19.94 -16.25 17.62
CA LYS A 10 19.28 -14.95 17.61
C LYS A 10 19.37 -14.26 18.97
N LYS A 11 19.04 -14.94 20.07
CA LYS A 11 19.15 -14.38 21.43
C LYS A 11 20.59 -14.01 21.80
N ALA A 12 21.55 -14.87 21.47
CA ALA A 12 22.97 -14.61 21.72
C ALA A 12 23.47 -13.38 20.95
N MET A 13 23.04 -13.21 19.70
CA MET A 13 23.37 -12.03 18.89
C MET A 13 22.68 -10.75 19.41
N ASP A 14 21.47 -10.85 19.95
CA ASP A 14 20.73 -9.72 20.53
C ASP A 14 21.37 -9.19 21.82
N TYR A 15 22.23 -9.96 22.50
CA TYR A 15 23.03 -9.49 23.64
C TYR A 15 24.01 -8.37 23.24
N PHE A 16 24.49 -8.37 22.01
CA PHE A 16 25.41 -7.34 21.52
C PHE A 16 24.63 -6.09 21.08
N ASN A 17 24.71 -5.05 21.90
CA ASN A 17 24.14 -3.72 21.60
C ASN A 17 25.00 -2.93 20.60
N TYR A 18 26.31 -3.14 20.59
CA TYR A 18 27.25 -2.50 19.66
C TYR A 18 28.15 -3.56 19.02
N PRO A 19 28.65 -3.32 17.80
CA PRO A 19 29.56 -4.25 17.13
C PRO A 19 30.84 -4.45 17.96
N PRO A 20 31.15 -5.69 18.38
CA PRO A 20 32.41 -5.98 19.05
C PRO A 20 33.63 -5.60 18.20
N GLN A 21 34.76 -5.31 18.85
CA GLN A 21 36.00 -5.04 18.12
C GLN A 21 36.49 -6.29 17.38
N LEU A 22 36.92 -6.10 16.14
CA LEU A 22 37.46 -7.12 15.25
C LEU A 22 38.97 -6.92 15.06
N THR A 23 39.70 -8.02 14.85
CA THR A 23 41.12 -7.95 14.49
C THR A 23 41.32 -7.32 13.11
N ALA A 24 42.53 -6.85 12.80
CA ALA A 24 42.85 -6.28 11.49
C ALA A 24 42.57 -7.28 10.35
N LYS A 25 42.99 -8.54 10.52
CA LYS A 25 42.79 -9.61 9.55
C LYS A 25 41.30 -9.89 9.30
N GLU A 26 40.47 -9.94 10.35
CA GLU A 26 39.03 -10.15 10.21
C GLU A 26 38.33 -8.99 9.50
N ARG A 27 38.75 -7.75 9.80
CA ARG A 27 38.25 -6.57 9.08
C ARG A 27 38.55 -6.65 7.59
N ASP A 28 39.74 -7.10 7.21
CA ASP A 28 40.10 -7.25 5.80
C ASP A 28 39.28 -8.33 5.09
N VAL A 29 39.06 -9.47 5.73
CA VAL A 29 38.20 -10.55 5.19
C VAL A 29 36.76 -10.05 4.99
N MET A 30 36.17 -9.41 6.01
CA MET A 30 34.80 -8.87 5.93
C MET A 30 34.68 -7.71 4.94
N ARG A 31 35.77 -6.98 4.67
CA ARG A 31 35.79 -5.91 3.66
C ARG A 31 35.65 -6.48 2.24
N GLN A 32 36.24 -7.66 2.00
CA GLN A 32 36.18 -8.35 0.71
C GLN A 32 34.86 -9.10 0.50
N ARG A 33 34.30 -9.70 1.56
CA ARG A 33 33.00 -10.38 1.51
C ARG A 33 31.88 -9.41 1.14
N LYS A 34 31.03 -9.81 0.19
CA LYS A 34 29.87 -9.04 -0.27
C LYS A 34 28.58 -9.64 0.27
N MET A 35 27.69 -8.80 0.78
CA MET A 35 26.36 -9.18 1.22
C MET A 35 25.31 -8.40 0.46
N LYS A 36 24.22 -9.08 0.10
CA LYS A 36 23.08 -8.48 -0.59
C LYS A 36 22.32 -7.52 0.34
N LYS A 37 22.21 -6.26 -0.08
CA LYS A 37 21.44 -5.20 0.60
C LYS A 37 20.12 -4.89 -0.12
N HIS A 38 20.15 -4.80 -1.45
CA HIS A 38 18.98 -4.42 -2.25
C HIS A 38 18.59 -5.50 -3.26
N ASP A 39 17.28 -5.65 -3.47
CA ASP A 39 16.73 -6.51 -4.52
C ASP A 39 16.70 -5.76 -5.85
N VAL A 40 16.87 -6.49 -6.96
CA VAL A 40 16.88 -5.92 -8.32
C VAL A 40 15.63 -5.07 -8.61
N ALA A 41 14.45 -5.55 -8.21
CA ALA A 41 13.21 -4.81 -8.38
C ALA A 41 13.20 -3.45 -7.65
N ILE A 42 13.81 -3.37 -6.47
CA ILE A 42 13.91 -2.12 -5.70
C ILE A 42 14.88 -1.15 -6.40
N MET A 43 16.01 -1.66 -6.90
CA MET A 43 16.98 -0.85 -7.64
C MET A 43 16.39 -0.27 -8.92
N LEU A 44 15.68 -1.09 -9.71
CA LEU A 44 15.05 -0.65 -10.95
C LEU A 44 14.02 0.46 -10.70
N VAL A 45 13.15 0.29 -9.71
CA VAL A 45 12.15 1.31 -9.35
C VAL A 45 12.80 2.58 -8.83
N HIS A 46 13.89 2.46 -8.05
CA HIS A 46 14.65 3.61 -7.59
C HIS A 46 15.22 4.41 -8.76
N TRP A 47 15.90 3.76 -9.71
CA TRP A 47 16.50 4.46 -10.86
C TRP A 47 15.46 5.00 -11.83
N PHE A 48 14.35 4.28 -12.04
CA PHE A 48 13.19 4.81 -12.75
C PHE A 48 12.69 6.10 -12.09
N ASN A 49 12.50 6.11 -10.76
CA ASN A 49 12.08 7.30 -10.03
C ASN A 49 13.13 8.41 -10.15
N ALA A 50 14.42 8.12 -9.97
CA ALA A 50 15.48 9.13 -10.06
C ALA A 50 15.51 9.83 -11.42
N ILE A 51 15.48 9.06 -12.52
CA ILE A 51 15.46 9.60 -13.89
C ILE A 51 14.19 10.41 -14.13
N THR A 52 13.04 9.88 -13.73
CA THR A 52 11.76 10.58 -13.87
C THR A 52 11.77 11.90 -13.11
N TRP A 53 12.25 11.92 -11.87
CA TRP A 53 12.35 13.13 -11.07
C TRP A 53 13.32 14.15 -11.66
N ILE A 54 14.46 13.73 -12.22
CA ILE A 54 15.37 14.64 -12.94
C ILE A 54 14.62 15.34 -14.08
N LEU A 55 13.88 14.59 -14.90
CA LEU A 55 13.12 15.14 -16.01
C LEU A 55 11.93 16.02 -15.55
N MET A 56 11.21 15.60 -14.51
CA MET A 56 10.08 16.34 -13.94
C MET A 56 10.53 17.65 -13.29
N LEU A 57 11.62 17.64 -12.53
CA LEU A 57 12.19 18.85 -11.94
C LEU A 57 12.73 19.77 -13.02
N ALA A 58 13.32 19.21 -14.08
CA ALA A 58 13.84 20.02 -15.16
C ALA A 58 12.71 20.77 -15.91
N THR A 59 11.70 20.02 -16.32
CA THR A 59 10.54 20.55 -17.02
C THR A 59 9.72 21.48 -16.12
N GLY A 60 9.52 21.12 -14.86
CA GLY A 60 8.84 21.95 -13.86
C GLY A 60 9.56 23.28 -13.61
N GLY A 61 10.88 23.26 -13.45
CA GLY A 61 11.68 24.48 -13.27
C GLY A 61 11.58 25.45 -14.44
N ALA A 62 11.44 24.95 -15.67
CA ALA A 62 11.23 25.75 -16.88
C ALA A 62 9.78 26.21 -17.10
N LEU A 63 8.83 25.70 -16.33
CA LEU A 63 7.41 26.09 -16.35
C LEU A 63 7.09 27.19 -15.32
N ILE A 64 7.84 27.32 -14.23
CA ILE A 64 7.62 28.33 -13.16
C ILE A 64 8.13 29.71 -13.60
N ILE A 65 7.34 30.37 -14.45
CA ILE A 65 7.63 31.71 -14.97
C ILE A 65 6.40 32.59 -14.83
N SER A 66 6.61 33.79 -14.30
CA SER A 66 5.64 34.87 -14.24
C SER A 66 6.27 36.16 -14.76
N ALA A 67 5.46 37.21 -14.96
CA ALA A 67 5.95 38.52 -15.37
C ALA A 67 6.94 39.15 -14.35
N PHE A 68 6.85 38.75 -13.08
CA PHE A 68 7.62 39.35 -11.98
C PHE A 68 8.68 38.41 -11.38
N TYR A 69 8.58 37.11 -11.64
CA TYR A 69 9.43 36.10 -11.02
C TYR A 69 9.70 34.95 -11.98
N LYS A 70 10.98 34.58 -12.08
CA LYS A 70 11.48 33.39 -12.78
C LYS A 70 12.19 32.53 -11.75
N PHE A 71 11.80 31.26 -11.63
CA PHE A 71 12.45 30.35 -10.70
C PHE A 71 13.86 29.94 -11.18
N ALA A 72 14.00 29.71 -12.48
CA ALA A 72 15.26 29.32 -13.10
C ALA A 72 15.85 30.46 -13.95
N PRO A 73 17.19 30.48 -14.19
CA PRO A 73 17.82 31.45 -15.08
C PRO A 73 17.31 31.37 -16.52
N ASP A 74 17.43 32.47 -17.27
CA ASP A 74 16.92 32.55 -18.64
C ASP A 74 17.60 31.57 -19.61
N PHE A 75 18.91 31.34 -19.45
CA PHE A 75 19.62 30.35 -20.28
C PHE A 75 19.06 28.94 -20.10
N TYR A 76 18.63 28.60 -18.88
CA TYR A 76 18.07 27.30 -18.58
C TYR A 76 16.69 27.15 -19.20
N ILE A 77 15.85 28.16 -19.03
CA ILE A 77 14.50 28.23 -19.59
C ILE A 77 14.55 28.13 -21.12
N SER A 78 15.46 28.86 -21.76
CA SER A 78 15.59 28.87 -23.22
C SER A 78 16.04 27.52 -23.77
N ILE A 79 17.01 26.87 -23.11
CA ILE A 79 17.46 25.51 -23.49
C ILE A 79 16.30 24.52 -23.37
N VAL A 80 15.65 24.45 -22.21
CA VAL A 80 14.60 23.46 -21.97
C VAL A 80 13.40 23.71 -22.89
N ARG A 81 12.92 24.96 -23.01
CA ARG A 81 11.82 25.27 -23.93
C ARG A 81 12.20 25.01 -25.39
N GLY A 82 13.45 25.29 -25.77
CA GLY A 82 13.99 25.02 -27.10
C GLY A 82 13.95 23.53 -27.46
N MET A 83 14.21 22.64 -26.51
CA MET A 83 14.14 21.18 -26.73
C MET A 83 12.72 20.70 -27.08
N PHE A 84 11.68 21.38 -26.58
CA PHE A 84 10.28 21.00 -26.83
C PHE A 84 9.62 21.84 -27.93
N GLY A 85 10.30 22.87 -28.44
CA GLY A 85 9.82 23.80 -29.47
C GLY A 85 8.80 24.80 -28.94
N THR A 86 7.76 24.36 -28.23
CA THR A 86 6.72 25.23 -27.65
C THR A 86 6.53 24.99 -26.15
N PRO A 87 6.08 26.00 -25.39
CA PRO A 87 5.67 25.81 -24.00
C PRO A 87 4.53 24.80 -23.83
N GLY A 88 3.65 24.67 -24.84
CA GLY A 88 2.56 23.69 -24.88
C GLY A 88 3.08 22.25 -24.87
N ASN A 89 4.05 21.94 -25.75
CA ASN A 89 4.67 20.62 -25.79
C ASN A 89 5.43 20.30 -24.49
N LEU A 90 6.06 21.31 -23.89
CA LEU A 90 6.76 21.16 -22.60
C LEU A 90 5.80 20.78 -21.47
N ILE A 91 4.65 21.47 -21.36
CA ILE A 91 3.66 21.16 -20.32
C ILE A 91 2.99 19.80 -20.57
N GLU A 92 2.69 19.45 -21.83
CA GLU A 92 2.15 18.13 -22.17
C GLU A 92 3.13 17.01 -21.79
N PHE A 93 4.42 17.18 -22.09
CA PHE A 93 5.44 16.22 -21.68
C PHE A 93 5.51 16.06 -20.15
N HIS A 94 5.50 17.18 -19.41
CA HIS A 94 5.50 17.14 -17.94
C HIS A 94 4.28 16.39 -17.39
N ILE A 95 3.09 16.65 -17.94
CA ILE A 95 1.85 15.98 -17.56
C ILE A 95 1.94 14.48 -17.84
N TRP A 96 2.27 14.08 -19.07
CA TRP A 96 2.29 12.67 -19.45
C TRP A 96 3.39 11.87 -18.76
N LEU A 97 4.58 12.46 -18.55
CA LEU A 97 5.62 11.86 -17.75
C LEU A 97 5.16 11.65 -16.29
N GLY A 98 4.47 12.64 -15.71
CA GLY A 98 3.86 12.53 -14.38
C GLY A 98 2.78 11.44 -14.30
N VAL A 99 1.94 11.32 -15.33
CA VAL A 99 0.92 10.25 -15.42
C VAL A 99 1.57 8.87 -15.52
N ILE A 100 2.59 8.70 -16.37
CA ILE A 100 3.35 7.44 -16.48
C ILE A 100 3.98 7.09 -15.13
N TRP A 101 4.60 8.06 -14.47
CA TRP A 101 5.17 7.88 -13.14
C TRP A 101 4.12 7.39 -12.14
N ILE A 102 2.94 8.00 -12.13
CA ILE A 102 1.82 7.61 -11.26
C ILE A 102 1.40 6.16 -11.53
N LEU A 103 1.22 5.79 -12.79
CA LEU A 103 0.78 4.45 -13.18
C LEU A 103 1.81 3.38 -12.80
N VAL A 104 3.10 3.61 -13.07
CA VAL A 104 4.18 2.67 -12.71
C VAL A 104 4.27 2.54 -11.19
N PHE A 105 4.19 3.64 -10.46
CA PHE A 105 4.25 3.62 -8.99
C PHE A 105 3.03 2.92 -8.38
N LEU A 106 1.82 3.15 -8.90
CA LEU A 106 0.60 2.47 -8.47
C LEU A 106 0.68 0.97 -8.77
N ALA A 107 1.13 0.58 -9.95
CA ALA A 107 1.33 -0.83 -10.30
C ALA A 107 2.33 -1.50 -9.34
N TYR A 108 3.48 -0.86 -9.09
CA TYR A 108 4.45 -1.36 -8.13
C TYR A 108 3.87 -1.46 -6.71
N THR A 109 3.12 -0.45 -6.28
CA THR A 109 2.49 -0.46 -4.96
C THR A 109 1.43 -1.54 -4.85
N ILE A 110 0.56 -1.73 -5.85
CA ILE A 110 -0.53 -2.71 -5.81
C ILE A 110 -0.01 -4.15 -5.93
N PHE A 111 0.81 -4.44 -6.93
CA PHE A 111 1.30 -5.79 -7.21
C PHE A 111 2.52 -6.16 -6.34
N GLY A 112 3.36 -5.18 -6.01
CA GLY A 112 4.56 -5.36 -5.20
C GLY A 112 4.33 -5.27 -3.68
N TYR A 113 3.15 -4.82 -3.22
CA TYR A 113 2.88 -4.58 -1.79
C TYR A 113 3.30 -5.75 -0.89
N ARG A 114 2.89 -6.96 -1.23
CA ARG A 114 3.12 -8.15 -0.39
C ARG A 114 4.56 -8.64 -0.42
N LYS A 115 5.28 -8.41 -1.51
CA LYS A 115 6.62 -8.96 -1.73
C LYS A 115 7.72 -7.99 -1.31
N TYR A 116 7.52 -6.69 -1.52
CA TYR A 116 8.56 -5.68 -1.35
C TYR A 116 8.25 -4.67 -0.23
N LEU A 117 6.99 -4.30 -0.03
CA LEU A 117 6.60 -3.29 0.97
C LEU A 117 6.25 -3.91 2.32
N ARG A 118 5.55 -5.04 2.37
CA ARG A 118 5.15 -5.71 3.62
C ARG A 118 6.18 -6.77 4.02
N LYS A 119 7.24 -6.36 4.73
CA LYS A 119 8.34 -7.26 5.11
C LYS A 119 8.19 -8.04 6.42
N ASN A 120 7.15 -7.83 7.24
CA ASN A 120 6.91 -8.64 8.45
C ASN A 120 5.42 -8.83 8.78
N LYS A 121 5.10 -9.93 9.48
CA LYS A 121 3.79 -10.12 10.14
C LYS A 121 3.64 -9.05 11.23
N ILE A 122 2.91 -7.98 10.92
CA ILE A 122 2.35 -7.03 11.91
C ILE A 122 1.25 -7.77 12.70
N THR A 123 1.57 -8.89 13.35
CA THR A 123 0.59 -9.71 14.09
C THR A 123 0.54 -9.35 15.58
N GLU A 124 1.47 -8.55 16.09
CA GLU A 124 1.56 -8.22 17.52
C GLU A 124 1.57 -6.71 17.82
N ILE A 125 1.30 -5.84 16.84
CA ILE A 125 1.18 -4.39 17.11
C ILE A 125 -0.26 -4.11 17.58
N SER A 126 -0.50 -4.32 18.86
CA SER A 126 -1.74 -3.93 19.52
C SER A 126 -1.72 -2.43 19.83
N LEU A 127 -2.69 -1.68 19.31
CA LEU A 127 -2.89 -0.26 19.66
C LEU A 127 -3.24 -0.02 21.15
N LYS A 128 -3.36 -1.08 21.96
CA LYS A 128 -3.58 -1.02 23.41
C LYS A 128 -2.31 -0.75 24.23
N GLN A 129 -1.15 -0.49 23.62
CA GLN A 129 0.06 -0.15 24.38
C GLN A 129 -0.07 1.20 25.13
N LYS A 130 0.59 1.30 26.29
CA LYS A 130 0.40 2.38 27.28
C LYS A 130 1.13 3.68 26.94
N ASP A 131 2.26 3.62 26.21
CA ASP A 131 3.08 4.79 25.89
C ASP A 131 2.65 5.46 24.57
N LEU A 132 2.57 6.80 24.55
CA LEU A 132 2.17 7.59 23.38
C LEU A 132 3.16 7.39 22.22
N PHE A 133 4.44 7.23 22.53
CA PHE A 133 5.49 6.99 21.54
C PHE A 133 5.35 5.63 20.85
N GLU A 134 5.03 4.58 21.60
CA GLU A 134 4.79 3.25 21.03
C GLU A 134 3.50 3.20 20.21
N ARG A 135 2.46 3.96 20.59
CA ARG A 135 1.27 4.14 19.75
C ARG A 135 1.60 4.85 18.43
N PHE A 136 2.44 5.88 18.47
CA PHE A 136 2.88 6.59 17.28
C PHE A 136 3.68 5.67 16.34
N ARG A 137 4.64 4.91 16.89
CA ARG A 137 5.39 3.89 16.15
C ARG A 137 4.46 2.83 15.54
N ALA A 138 3.50 2.33 16.33
CA ALA A 138 2.51 1.37 15.87
C ALA A 138 1.70 1.91 14.68
N PHE A 139 1.25 3.16 14.77
CA PHE A 139 0.54 3.84 13.70
C PHE A 139 1.39 3.95 12.43
N GLN A 140 2.65 4.38 12.53
CA GLN A 140 3.58 4.41 11.39
C GLN A 140 3.73 3.02 10.75
N CYS A 141 3.93 1.98 11.56
CA CYS A 141 4.08 0.62 11.05
C CYS A 141 2.84 0.07 10.35
N ILE A 142 1.65 0.44 10.84
CA ILE A 142 0.39 0.10 10.18
C ILE A 142 0.27 0.86 8.85
N LEU A 143 0.59 2.16 8.85
CA LEU A 143 0.50 3.01 7.66
C LEU A 143 1.44 2.54 6.54
N PHE A 144 2.71 2.25 6.86
CA PHE A 144 3.71 1.85 5.87
C PHE A 144 3.72 0.35 5.57
N GLY A 145 3.14 -0.48 6.43
CA GLY A 145 3.21 -1.93 6.31
C GLY A 145 4.61 -2.52 6.51
N ASN A 146 5.61 -1.69 6.85
CA ASN A 146 7.01 -2.08 6.99
C ASN A 146 7.61 -1.58 8.31
N ALA A 147 7.91 -2.51 9.22
CA ALA A 147 8.53 -2.19 10.50
C ALA A 147 9.93 -1.53 10.35
N ALA A 148 10.64 -1.78 9.25
CA ALA A 148 11.96 -1.21 9.01
C ALA A 148 11.94 0.30 8.71
N LEU A 149 10.77 0.87 8.40
CA LEU A 149 10.60 2.31 8.13
C LEU A 149 10.03 3.09 9.33
N CYS A 150 9.61 2.39 10.39
CA CYS A 150 9.07 3.05 11.58
C CYS A 150 10.18 3.65 12.43
N LEU A 151 9.92 4.83 12.99
CA LEU A 151 10.82 5.46 13.94
C LEU A 151 10.62 4.84 15.33
N ASP A 152 11.72 4.45 15.96
CA ASP A 152 11.77 3.96 17.32
C ASP A 152 12.61 4.87 18.25
N LYS A 153 12.71 4.49 19.52
CA LYS A 153 13.47 5.28 20.51
C LYS A 153 14.97 5.31 20.19
N LYS A 154 15.52 4.24 19.58
CA LYS A 154 16.93 4.20 19.15
C LYS A 154 17.17 5.17 18.00
N ASP A 155 16.20 5.34 17.10
CA ASP A 155 16.27 6.31 16.01
C ASP A 155 16.33 7.76 16.51
N LEU A 156 15.55 8.12 17.54
CA LEU A 156 15.64 9.46 18.15
C LEU A 156 17.00 9.69 18.81
N MET A 157 17.52 8.70 19.51
CA MET A 157 18.85 8.76 20.10
C MET A 157 19.93 8.90 19.02
N TRP A 158 19.79 8.19 17.90
CA TRP A 158 20.66 8.31 16.74
C TRP A 158 20.67 9.73 16.19
N LEU A 159 19.48 10.32 15.97
CA LEU A 159 19.36 11.69 15.46
C LEU A 159 20.02 12.70 16.40
N LYS A 160 19.77 12.57 17.70
CA LYS A 160 20.37 13.46 18.71
C LYS A 160 21.90 13.37 18.68
N ILE A 161 22.46 12.17 18.76
CA ILE A 161 23.92 11.96 18.78
C ILE A 161 24.54 12.44 17.47
N ARG A 162 23.92 12.14 16.32
CA ARG A 162 24.44 12.55 15.01
C ARG A 162 24.46 14.07 14.87
N VAL A 163 23.39 14.77 15.27
CA VAL A 163 23.33 16.23 15.22
C VAL A 163 24.37 16.84 16.15
N LEU A 164 24.48 16.34 17.39
CA LEU A 164 25.51 16.82 18.32
C LEU A 164 26.93 16.55 17.81
N GLY A 165 27.17 15.42 17.16
CA GLY A 165 28.47 15.10 16.55
C GLY A 165 28.81 16.02 15.37
N ILE A 166 27.84 16.34 14.51
CA ILE A 166 28.02 17.32 13.43
C ILE A 166 28.35 18.71 13.99
N LEU A 167 27.77 19.07 15.14
CA LEU A 167 28.03 20.33 15.84
C LEU A 167 29.30 20.31 16.71
N GLY A 168 30.02 19.18 16.78
CA GLY A 168 31.24 19.05 17.59
C GLY A 168 31.01 18.89 19.10
N TYR A 169 29.79 18.61 19.54
CA TYR A 169 29.42 18.49 20.96
C TYR A 169 29.37 17.03 21.49
N SER A 170 29.59 16.03 20.64
CA SER A 170 29.52 14.62 21.06
C SER A 170 30.35 13.69 20.17
N ASP A 171 31.24 12.92 20.79
CA ASP A 171 32.01 11.84 20.15
C ASP A 171 31.45 10.44 20.46
N GLN A 172 30.23 10.36 21.01
CA GLN A 172 29.60 9.08 21.33
C GLN A 172 29.35 8.23 20.07
N PRO A 173 29.55 6.90 20.14
CA PRO A 173 29.27 6.03 19.02
C PRO A 173 27.77 6.01 18.71
N LEU A 174 27.44 6.07 17.43
CA LEU A 174 26.05 6.02 16.96
C LEU A 174 25.40 4.69 17.36
N PRO A 175 24.15 4.70 17.83
CA PRO A 175 23.45 3.48 18.21
C PRO A 175 23.25 2.57 16.98
N PRO A 176 23.18 1.25 17.17
CA PRO A 176 23.00 0.31 16.08
C PRO A 176 21.71 0.61 15.29
N GLN A 177 21.77 0.40 13.98
CA GLN A 177 20.66 0.67 13.06
C GLN A 177 20.26 -0.60 12.31
N GLY A 178 18.99 -0.66 11.93
CA GLY A 178 18.44 -1.70 11.06
C GLY A 178 18.79 -1.47 9.59
N SER A 179 17.92 -1.94 8.68
CA SER A 179 18.15 -1.83 7.23
C SER A 179 18.34 -0.38 6.75
N PHE A 180 17.71 0.58 7.45
CA PHE A 180 17.80 2.01 7.20
C PHE A 180 18.21 2.70 8.50
N ASN A 181 19.04 3.74 8.40
CA ASN A 181 19.35 4.61 9.52
C ASN A 181 18.20 5.62 9.77
N ALA A 182 18.19 6.29 10.92
CA ALA A 182 17.12 7.23 11.27
C ALA A 182 16.93 8.37 10.25
N GLY A 183 18.01 8.91 9.67
CA GLY A 183 17.92 9.93 8.63
C GLY A 183 17.27 9.41 7.33
N GLN A 184 17.65 8.21 6.89
CA GLN A 184 17.04 7.51 5.76
C GLN A 184 15.56 7.21 6.00
N LYS A 185 15.18 6.82 7.22
CA LYS A 185 13.79 6.61 7.63
C LYS A 185 12.99 7.92 7.55
N LEU A 186 13.54 9.02 8.08
CA LEU A 186 12.89 10.33 8.07
C LEU A 186 12.65 10.83 6.64
N TYR A 187 13.64 10.70 5.77
CA TYR A 187 13.47 11.07 4.36
C TYR A 187 12.48 10.14 3.65
N GLY A 188 12.56 8.83 3.89
CA GLY A 188 11.58 7.87 3.36
C GLY A 188 10.15 8.19 3.78
N LEU A 189 9.96 8.61 5.04
CA LEU A 189 8.67 9.06 5.58
C LEU A 189 8.17 10.32 4.88
N LEU A 190 9.03 11.31 4.70
CA LEU A 190 8.71 12.55 3.98
C LEU A 190 8.27 12.26 2.54
N VAL A 191 9.04 11.45 1.81
CA VAL A 191 8.73 11.07 0.42
C VAL A 191 7.40 10.31 0.37
N ALA A 192 7.16 9.38 1.29
CA ALA A 192 5.94 8.59 1.32
C ALA A 192 4.70 9.44 1.63
N LEU A 193 4.83 10.50 2.43
CA LEU A 193 3.72 11.41 2.74
C LEU A 193 3.46 12.43 1.62
N MET A 194 4.50 12.97 1.01
CA MET A 194 4.38 14.00 -0.04
C MET A 194 4.00 13.41 -1.40
N THR A 195 4.41 12.18 -1.70
CA THR A 195 4.14 11.55 -3.00
C THR A 195 2.64 11.50 -3.34
N PRO A 196 1.73 11.01 -2.48
CA PRO A 196 0.29 11.06 -2.74
C PRO A 196 -0.24 12.47 -2.99
N ILE A 197 0.28 13.48 -2.29
CA ILE A 197 -0.10 14.88 -2.47
C ILE A 197 0.31 15.35 -3.87
N ILE A 198 1.56 15.09 -4.29
CA ILE A 198 2.09 15.45 -5.61
C ILE A 198 1.25 14.77 -6.71
N MET A 199 0.97 13.47 -6.56
CA MET A 199 0.18 12.70 -7.52
C MET A 199 -1.24 13.27 -7.67
N LEU A 200 -1.93 13.50 -6.55
CA LEU A 200 -3.32 13.98 -6.55
C LEU A 200 -3.42 15.40 -7.10
N THR A 201 -2.62 16.32 -6.58
CA THR A 201 -2.61 17.73 -7.02
C THR A 201 -2.18 17.85 -8.49
N GLY A 202 -1.21 17.04 -8.93
CA GLY A 202 -0.77 16.99 -10.32
C GLY A 202 -1.90 16.56 -11.27
N LEU A 203 -2.67 15.52 -10.92
CA LEU A 203 -3.83 15.09 -11.72
C LEU A 203 -4.95 16.13 -11.74
N ILE A 204 -5.25 16.76 -10.59
CA ILE A 204 -6.25 17.81 -10.50
C ILE A 204 -5.90 18.99 -11.41
N MET A 205 -4.64 19.44 -11.36
CA MET A 205 -4.15 20.54 -12.19
C MET A 205 -4.11 20.17 -13.68
N ALA A 206 -3.61 18.97 -14.01
CA ALA A 206 -3.44 18.55 -15.40
C ALA A 206 -4.78 18.42 -16.14
N PHE A 207 -5.80 17.85 -15.50
CA PHE A 207 -7.09 17.54 -16.12
C PHE A 207 -8.22 18.45 -15.65
N HIS A 208 -7.90 19.53 -14.92
CA HIS A 208 -8.87 20.49 -14.38
C HIS A 208 -10.01 19.79 -13.62
N LEU A 209 -9.66 18.83 -12.77
CA LEU A 209 -10.63 17.98 -12.08
C LEU A 209 -11.27 18.74 -10.92
N GLY A 210 -12.52 19.13 -11.09
CA GLY A 210 -13.35 19.67 -10.02
C GLY A 210 -13.51 21.20 -10.05
N PRO A 211 -14.01 21.80 -8.95
CA PRO A 211 -14.29 23.23 -8.91
C PRO A 211 -13.02 24.07 -8.90
N ILE A 212 -13.12 25.33 -9.35
CA ILE A 212 -11.98 26.26 -9.50
C ILE A 212 -11.15 26.39 -8.22
N TRP A 213 -11.79 26.46 -7.04
CA TRP A 213 -11.06 26.58 -5.77
C TRP A 213 -10.15 25.37 -5.49
N LEU A 214 -10.56 24.16 -5.89
CA LEU A 214 -9.77 22.95 -5.70
C LEU A 214 -8.53 22.96 -6.59
N ILE A 215 -8.70 23.40 -7.84
CA ILE A 215 -7.58 23.57 -8.78
C ILE A 215 -6.62 24.64 -8.24
N GLN A 216 -7.15 25.78 -7.79
CA GLN A 216 -6.34 26.87 -7.23
C GLN A 216 -5.53 26.44 -6.01
N TRP A 217 -6.12 25.68 -5.08
CA TRP A 217 -5.38 25.16 -3.91
C TRP A 217 -4.42 24.03 -4.28
N SER A 218 -4.69 23.27 -5.34
CA SER A 218 -3.77 22.21 -5.79
C SER A 218 -2.42 22.76 -6.23
N ILE A 219 -2.38 23.98 -6.79
CA ILE A 219 -1.15 24.65 -7.23
C ILE A 219 -0.13 24.81 -6.07
N PRO A 220 -0.42 25.57 -4.99
CA PRO A 220 0.53 25.73 -3.89
C PRO A 220 0.82 24.42 -3.15
N PHE A 221 -0.14 23.50 -3.03
CA PHE A 221 0.12 22.19 -2.42
C PHE A 221 1.08 21.35 -3.26
N HIS A 222 0.93 21.36 -4.59
CA HIS A 222 1.84 20.65 -5.49
C HIS A 222 3.27 21.18 -5.34
N PHE A 223 3.45 22.50 -5.47
CA PHE A 223 4.78 23.12 -5.37
C PHE A 223 5.41 22.93 -3.99
N THR A 224 4.63 23.06 -2.91
CA THR A 224 5.13 22.84 -1.55
C THR A 224 5.57 21.39 -1.35
N ALA A 225 4.77 20.42 -1.80
CA ALA A 225 5.10 19.00 -1.66
C ALA A 225 6.34 18.63 -2.49
N VAL A 226 6.45 19.13 -3.72
CA VAL A 226 7.65 18.96 -4.55
C VAL A 226 8.86 19.61 -3.87
N GLY A 227 8.75 20.86 -3.40
CA GLY A 227 9.84 21.57 -2.73
C GLY A 227 10.36 20.85 -1.48
N LEU A 228 9.46 20.30 -0.65
CA LEU A 228 9.84 19.51 0.51
C LEU A 228 10.60 18.24 0.11
N VAL A 229 10.13 17.50 -0.91
CA VAL A 229 10.85 16.31 -1.40
C VAL A 229 12.20 16.68 -1.99
N VAL A 230 12.29 17.74 -2.79
CA VAL A 230 13.54 18.20 -3.39
C VAL A 230 14.56 18.61 -2.33
N SER A 231 14.14 19.31 -1.28
CA SER A 231 15.05 19.70 -0.19
C SER A 231 15.71 18.48 0.47
N GLY A 232 14.93 17.43 0.74
CA GLY A 232 15.44 16.15 1.24
C GLY A 232 16.24 15.37 0.19
N LEU A 233 15.90 15.48 -1.10
CA LEU A 233 16.60 14.81 -2.20
C LEU A 233 18.05 15.28 -2.30
N LEU A 234 18.32 16.57 -2.12
CA LEU A 234 19.68 17.12 -2.11
C LEU A 234 20.53 16.47 -1.00
N ILE A 235 19.97 16.36 0.20
CA ILE A 235 20.62 15.69 1.34
C ILE A 235 20.81 14.20 1.05
N HIS A 236 19.81 13.54 0.47
CA HIS A 236 19.86 12.13 0.11
C HIS A 236 20.99 11.84 -0.90
N VAL A 237 21.11 12.65 -1.95
CA VAL A 237 22.16 12.52 -2.97
C VAL A 237 23.53 12.80 -2.36
N TYR A 238 23.66 13.86 -1.54
CA TYR A 238 24.92 14.17 -0.85
C TYR A 238 25.37 13.02 0.06
N MET A 239 24.46 12.53 0.92
CA MET A 239 24.75 11.44 1.85
C MET A 239 25.09 10.14 1.11
N GLY A 240 24.45 9.84 -0.01
CA GLY A 240 24.74 8.65 -0.79
C GLY A 240 26.05 8.75 -1.58
N ALA A 241 26.19 9.79 -2.40
CA ALA A 241 27.24 9.87 -3.42
C ALA A 241 28.54 10.52 -2.93
N VAL A 242 28.44 11.47 -1.99
CA VAL A 242 29.57 12.32 -1.57
C VAL A 242 30.12 11.89 -0.22
N PHE A 243 29.24 11.60 0.74
CA PHE A 243 29.64 11.34 2.12
C PHE A 243 30.42 10.00 2.25
N PRO A 244 31.70 10.01 2.68
CA PRO A 244 32.57 8.83 2.60
C PRO A 244 32.07 7.61 3.37
N GLU A 245 31.45 7.81 4.53
CA GLU A 245 30.95 6.71 5.37
C GLU A 245 29.82 5.92 4.68
N GLU A 246 28.95 6.61 3.94
CA GLU A 246 27.74 6.04 3.33
C GLU A 246 27.92 5.75 1.84
N LYS A 247 29.06 6.13 1.25
CA LYS A 247 29.40 5.88 -0.17
C LYS A 247 29.21 4.41 -0.62
N PRO A 248 29.55 3.38 0.19
CA PRO A 248 29.24 1.99 -0.18
C PRO A 248 27.75 1.73 -0.38
N ALA A 249 26.86 2.45 0.32
CA ALA A 249 25.42 2.33 0.15
C ALA A 249 24.96 2.84 -1.23
N PHE A 250 25.58 3.88 -1.79
CA PHE A 250 25.28 4.34 -3.16
C PHE A 250 25.61 3.27 -4.20
N PHE A 251 26.81 2.67 -4.16
CA PHE A 251 27.16 1.59 -5.09
C PHE A 251 26.28 0.35 -4.93
N SER A 252 25.69 0.15 -3.74
CA SER A 252 24.72 -0.93 -3.52
C SER A 252 23.38 -0.71 -4.23
N MET A 253 23.05 0.53 -4.62
CA MET A 253 21.88 0.82 -5.46
C MET A 253 22.12 0.51 -6.93
N ILE A 254 23.37 0.28 -7.33
CA ILE A 254 23.75 -0.15 -8.69
C ILE A 254 23.97 -1.67 -8.70
N THR A 255 24.70 -2.19 -7.71
CA THR A 255 25.16 -3.59 -7.69
C THR A 255 24.29 -4.53 -6.86
N GLY A 256 23.43 -3.99 -5.98
CA GLY A 256 22.63 -4.74 -5.01
C GLY A 256 23.39 -5.19 -3.76
N ASN A 257 24.72 -5.05 -3.74
CA ASN A 257 25.58 -5.60 -2.71
C ASN A 257 26.42 -4.52 -1.99
N VAL A 258 26.77 -4.80 -0.74
CA VAL A 258 27.69 -3.99 0.10
C VAL A 258 28.76 -4.90 0.70
N SER A 259 29.87 -4.33 1.19
CA SER A 259 30.80 -5.12 2.00
C SER A 259 30.16 -5.54 3.31
N GLU A 260 30.49 -6.73 3.79
CA GLU A 260 30.02 -7.22 5.09
C GLU A 260 30.49 -6.29 6.23
N LEU A 261 31.73 -5.81 6.17
CA LEU A 261 32.28 -4.86 7.15
C LEU A 261 31.46 -3.56 7.25
N PHE A 262 30.93 -3.07 6.12
CA PHE A 262 30.10 -1.86 6.12
C PHE A 262 28.79 -2.11 6.88
N LEU A 263 28.12 -3.24 6.65
CA LEU A 263 26.91 -3.60 7.40
C LEU A 263 27.21 -3.79 8.88
N TYR A 264 28.31 -4.46 9.21
CA TYR A 264 28.72 -4.68 10.59
C TYR A 264 28.91 -3.36 11.37
N LYS A 265 29.50 -2.34 10.73
CA LYS A 265 29.76 -1.04 11.38
C LYS A 265 28.54 -0.11 11.40
N HIS A 266 27.83 0.04 10.29
CA HIS A 266 26.80 1.08 10.12
C HIS A 266 25.36 0.56 10.27
N HIS A 267 25.15 -0.75 10.07
CA HIS A 267 23.83 -1.38 10.07
C HIS A 267 23.85 -2.69 10.88
N PHE A 268 24.40 -2.63 12.10
CA PHE A 268 24.70 -3.82 12.90
C PHE A 268 23.46 -4.69 13.15
N ASP A 269 22.31 -4.11 13.47
CA ASP A 269 21.07 -4.88 13.69
C ASP A 269 20.60 -5.58 12.40
N TYR A 270 20.79 -4.94 11.24
CA TYR A 270 20.51 -5.59 9.95
C TYR A 270 21.52 -6.70 9.63
N TRP A 271 22.81 -6.49 9.92
CA TRP A 271 23.83 -7.51 9.76
C TRP A 271 23.51 -8.75 10.61
N LYS A 272 23.11 -8.57 11.89
CA LYS A 272 22.68 -9.68 12.76
C LYS A 272 21.52 -10.47 12.15
N GLU A 273 20.49 -9.79 11.66
CA GLU A 273 19.35 -10.42 10.99
C GLU A 273 19.79 -11.26 9.77
N ARG A 274 20.74 -10.75 8.97
CA ARG A 274 21.26 -11.45 7.79
C ARG A 274 22.07 -12.69 8.15
N ILE A 275 22.91 -12.62 9.18
CA ILE A 275 23.66 -13.78 9.67
C ILE A 275 22.70 -14.87 10.17
N VAL A 276 21.69 -14.53 10.98
CA VAL A 276 20.72 -15.51 11.47
C VAL A 276 20.02 -16.23 10.31
N LYS A 277 19.59 -15.48 9.29
CA LYS A 277 18.97 -16.05 8.08
C LYS A 277 19.94 -16.91 7.27
N GLN A 278 21.20 -16.49 7.17
CA GLN A 278 22.24 -17.25 6.48
C GLN A 278 22.52 -18.57 7.21
N CYS A 279 22.63 -18.55 8.54
CA CYS A 279 22.76 -19.76 9.37
C CYS A 279 21.57 -20.70 9.21
N GLU A 280 20.34 -20.17 9.21
CA GLU A 280 19.12 -20.97 9.01
C GLU A 280 19.12 -21.67 7.63
N TRP A 281 19.54 -20.96 6.58
CA TRP A 281 19.61 -21.51 5.24
C TRP A 281 20.75 -22.53 5.08
N LEU A 282 21.94 -22.23 5.61
CA LEU A 282 23.09 -23.12 5.55
C LEU A 282 22.82 -24.43 6.30
N LYS A 283 22.19 -24.40 7.48
CA LYS A 283 21.81 -25.64 8.20
C LYS A 283 20.87 -26.56 7.44
N LYS A 284 20.04 -26.01 6.54
CA LYS A 284 19.15 -26.81 5.68
C LYS A 284 19.90 -27.48 4.53
N THR A 285 21.05 -26.92 4.12
CA THR A 285 21.78 -27.34 2.92
C THR A 285 23.05 -28.14 3.27
N GLU A 286 23.72 -27.76 4.36
CA GLU A 286 25.01 -28.27 4.84
C GLU A 286 24.94 -28.47 6.38
N PRO A 287 24.66 -29.70 6.86
CA PRO A 287 24.43 -29.96 8.29
C PRO A 287 25.66 -29.77 9.18
N ASP A 288 26.87 -29.95 8.63
CA ASP A 288 28.13 -29.97 9.38
C ASP A 288 28.79 -28.58 9.54
N ILE A 289 28.14 -27.52 9.07
CA ILE A 289 28.72 -26.17 9.08
C ILE A 289 28.88 -25.60 10.49
N SER A 290 30.05 -25.05 10.80
CA SER A 290 30.35 -24.45 12.09
C SER A 290 30.05 -22.94 12.08
N LEU A 291 29.78 -22.38 13.26
CA LEU A 291 29.60 -20.93 13.41
C LEU A 291 30.87 -20.15 13.04
N THR A 292 32.05 -20.76 13.20
CA THR A 292 33.36 -20.20 12.81
C THR A 292 33.53 -20.06 11.30
N ASP A 293 32.76 -20.79 10.49
CA ASP A 293 32.79 -20.66 9.02
C ASP A 293 32.00 -19.44 8.56
N ILE A 294 31.01 -19.04 9.36
CA ILE A 294 30.07 -17.96 9.06
C ILE A 294 30.58 -16.64 9.66
N LEU A 295 30.95 -16.66 10.95
CA LEU A 295 31.38 -15.49 11.71
C LEU A 295 32.90 -15.40 11.80
N PRO A 296 33.46 -14.18 11.96
CA PRO A 296 34.86 -14.01 12.36
C PRO A 296 35.17 -14.80 13.64
N ASN A 297 36.33 -15.43 13.72
CA ASN A 297 36.70 -16.30 14.84
C ASN A 297 36.54 -15.61 16.21
N SER A 298 36.99 -14.36 16.34
CA SER A 298 36.88 -13.60 17.60
C SER A 298 35.43 -13.35 18.03
N LEU A 299 34.52 -13.25 17.06
CA LEU A 299 33.10 -13.04 17.29
C LEU A 299 32.37 -14.37 17.51
N ALA A 300 32.73 -15.41 16.75
CA ALA A 300 32.18 -16.75 16.90
C ALA A 300 32.37 -17.27 18.33
N VAL A 301 33.56 -17.09 18.91
CA VAL A 301 33.85 -17.49 20.31
C VAL A 301 32.92 -16.78 21.30
N LYS A 302 32.78 -15.45 21.19
CA LYS A 302 31.90 -14.66 22.08
C LYS A 302 30.43 -15.03 21.94
N VAL A 303 30.00 -15.36 20.72
CA VAL A 303 28.61 -15.78 20.47
C VAL A 303 28.39 -17.19 21.03
N LEU A 304 29.35 -18.10 20.89
CA LEU A 304 29.28 -19.46 21.44
C LEU A 304 29.19 -19.44 22.98
N GLU A 305 30.04 -18.65 23.63
CA GLU A 305 29.99 -18.44 25.09
C GLU A 305 28.58 -17.97 25.53
N LYS A 306 27.97 -17.04 24.80
CA LYS A 306 26.59 -16.60 25.09
C LYS A 306 25.53 -17.63 24.76
N VAL A 307 25.71 -18.46 23.74
CA VAL A 307 24.79 -19.56 23.47
C VAL A 307 24.83 -20.59 24.60
N GLU A 308 26.00 -20.90 25.14
CA GLU A 308 26.16 -21.79 26.28
C GLU A 308 25.50 -21.24 27.55
N GLU A 309 25.68 -19.94 27.84
CA GLU A 309 24.99 -19.28 28.97
C GLU A 309 23.46 -19.31 28.86
N ILE A 310 22.91 -19.17 27.65
CA ILE A 310 21.46 -19.13 27.42
C ILE A 310 20.81 -20.51 27.62
N GLY A 311 21.57 -21.59 27.46
CA GLY A 311 21.06 -22.96 27.60
C GLY A 311 20.01 -23.36 26.56
N GLU A 312 19.30 -24.45 26.81
CA GLU A 312 18.25 -24.92 25.89
C GLU A 312 17.02 -24.01 25.89
N ILE A 313 16.56 -23.67 24.69
CA ILE A 313 15.30 -22.97 24.49
C ILE A 313 14.32 -23.97 23.85
N GLU A 314 13.16 -24.16 24.48
CA GLU A 314 12.00 -24.77 23.83
C GLU A 314 11.47 -23.78 22.78
N GLU A 315 11.52 -24.16 21.50
CA GLU A 315 10.84 -23.41 20.45
C GLU A 315 9.34 -23.68 20.56
N GLU A 316 8.56 -22.69 21.00
CA GLU A 316 7.14 -22.68 20.70
C GLU A 316 6.98 -22.57 19.17
N GLU A 317 6.76 -23.71 18.53
CA GLU A 317 6.36 -23.76 17.13
C GLU A 317 4.97 -23.11 17.01
N LYS A 318 4.94 -21.78 16.87
CA LYS A 318 3.70 -21.03 16.62
C LYS A 318 3.14 -21.51 15.30
N GLN A 319 2.26 -22.51 15.36
CA GLN A 319 1.48 -22.96 14.21
C GLN A 319 0.66 -21.77 13.72
N VAL A 320 1.07 -21.21 12.58
CA VAL A 320 0.42 -20.03 12.01
C VAL A 320 -0.85 -20.50 11.34
N VAL A 321 -1.90 -20.72 12.12
CA VAL A 321 -3.24 -20.90 11.58
C VAL A 321 -3.64 -19.58 10.94
N GLU A 322 -3.70 -19.56 9.60
CA GLU A 322 -4.04 -18.38 8.82
C GLU A 322 -5.54 -18.06 8.93
N LEU A 323 -5.95 -17.45 10.04
CA LEU A 323 -7.34 -17.06 10.28
C LEU A 323 -7.83 -16.01 9.25
N PRO A 324 -9.12 -16.07 8.86
CA PRO A 324 -9.72 -15.05 8.00
C PRO A 324 -9.65 -13.68 8.67
N GLN A 325 -9.40 -12.63 7.87
CA GLN A 325 -9.32 -11.27 8.40
C GLN A 325 -10.69 -10.81 8.90
N LYS A 326 -10.71 -10.10 10.03
CA LYS A 326 -11.92 -9.46 10.60
C LYS A 326 -12.62 -8.59 9.55
N PHE A 327 -13.95 -8.50 9.64
CA PHE A 327 -14.71 -7.56 8.82
C PHE A 327 -14.30 -6.12 9.15
N TRP A 328 -14.46 -5.23 8.18
CA TRP A 328 -14.26 -3.81 8.44
C TRP A 328 -15.27 -3.33 9.46
N ASP A 329 -14.85 -2.35 10.24
CA ASP A 329 -15.76 -1.65 11.12
C ASP A 329 -16.94 -1.06 10.30
N PRO A 330 -18.20 -1.30 10.70
CA PRO A 330 -19.37 -0.86 9.93
C PRO A 330 -19.42 0.65 9.70
N TYR A 331 -18.91 1.46 10.65
CA TYR A 331 -18.87 2.91 10.51
C TYR A 331 -17.84 3.32 9.46
N VAL A 332 -16.66 2.71 9.46
CA VAL A 332 -15.64 2.94 8.44
C VAL A 332 -16.16 2.55 7.06
N ALA A 333 -16.81 1.40 6.94
CA ALA A 333 -17.43 0.97 5.68
C ALA A 333 -18.53 1.94 5.23
N GLY A 334 -19.36 2.43 6.16
CA GLY A 334 -20.39 3.43 5.89
C GLY A 334 -19.84 4.77 5.41
N VAL A 335 -18.78 5.28 6.03
CA VAL A 335 -18.11 6.52 5.60
C VAL A 335 -17.53 6.38 4.20
N VAL A 336 -16.82 5.28 3.92
CA VAL A 336 -16.26 5.01 2.59
C VAL A 336 -17.37 4.89 1.54
N LEU A 337 -18.47 4.22 1.87
CA LEU A 337 -19.63 4.11 0.98
C LEU A 337 -20.26 5.49 0.72
N GLY A 338 -20.41 6.33 1.75
CA GLY A 338 -20.92 7.71 1.60
C GLY A 338 -20.02 8.57 0.71
N LEU A 339 -18.70 8.51 0.89
CA LEU A 339 -17.73 9.18 0.02
C LEU A 339 -17.82 8.68 -1.43
N LEU A 340 -18.01 7.38 -1.62
CA LEU A 340 -18.23 6.79 -2.94
C LEU A 340 -19.50 7.33 -3.60
N PHE A 341 -20.59 7.48 -2.84
CA PHE A 341 -21.81 8.08 -3.36
C PHE A 341 -21.61 9.53 -3.80
N ILE A 342 -20.95 10.36 -2.97
CA ILE A 342 -20.59 11.74 -3.32
C ILE A 342 -19.79 11.74 -4.63
N PHE A 343 -18.78 10.88 -4.73
CA PHE A 343 -17.99 10.73 -5.95
C PHE A 343 -18.85 10.35 -7.16
N THR A 344 -19.76 9.37 -7.04
CA THR A 344 -20.60 8.95 -8.17
C THR A 344 -21.59 10.01 -8.62
N TYR A 345 -22.16 10.78 -7.68
CA TYR A 345 -23.00 11.91 -8.02
C TYR A 345 -22.21 13.02 -8.70
N PHE A 346 -21.01 13.31 -8.20
CA PHE A 346 -20.15 14.34 -8.76
C PHE A 346 -19.66 14.01 -10.17
N VAL A 347 -19.23 12.77 -10.42
CA VAL A 347 -18.63 12.35 -11.70
C VAL A 347 -19.67 11.89 -12.71
N TYR A 348 -20.69 11.14 -12.29
CA TYR A 348 -21.63 10.47 -13.19
C TYR A 348 -23.06 11.02 -13.11
N GLY A 349 -23.32 11.99 -12.24
CA GLY A 349 -24.64 12.62 -12.07
C GLY A 349 -25.71 11.67 -11.51
N ARG A 350 -25.33 10.54 -10.93
CA ARG A 350 -26.25 9.49 -10.46
C ARG A 350 -25.67 8.71 -9.28
N GLY A 351 -26.55 8.13 -8.47
CA GLY A 351 -26.16 7.22 -7.39
C GLY A 351 -26.00 5.77 -7.87
N LEU A 352 -25.55 4.93 -6.94
CA LEU A 352 -25.32 3.49 -7.15
C LEU A 352 -26.64 2.71 -7.32
N GLY A 353 -26.59 1.62 -8.09
CA GLY A 353 -27.74 0.77 -8.34
C GLY A 353 -27.42 -0.52 -9.07
N ALA A 354 -28.06 -1.62 -8.67
CA ALA A 354 -27.79 -2.94 -9.25
C ALA A 354 -28.86 -3.42 -10.24
N SER A 355 -30.14 -3.14 -10.03
CA SER A 355 -31.21 -3.87 -10.75
C SER A 355 -31.36 -3.56 -12.23
N SER A 356 -30.84 -2.42 -12.72
CA SER A 356 -30.83 -2.18 -14.16
C SER A 356 -29.85 -3.11 -14.90
N PHE A 357 -28.86 -3.69 -14.21
CA PHE A 357 -27.92 -4.66 -14.78
C PHE A 357 -28.66 -5.84 -15.41
N LEU A 358 -29.45 -6.56 -14.62
CA LEU A 358 -30.20 -7.74 -15.09
C LEU A 358 -31.16 -7.40 -16.23
N SER A 359 -31.82 -6.24 -16.13
CA SER A 359 -32.75 -5.76 -17.16
C SER A 359 -32.03 -5.51 -18.48
N ARG A 360 -30.91 -4.79 -18.45
CA ARG A 360 -30.14 -4.40 -19.64
C ARG A 360 -29.44 -5.59 -20.27
N THR A 361 -28.82 -6.45 -19.47
CA THR A 361 -28.22 -7.70 -19.94
C THR A 361 -29.29 -8.61 -20.55
N GLY A 362 -30.44 -8.77 -19.90
CA GLY A 362 -31.57 -9.52 -20.44
C GLY A 362 -32.11 -8.94 -21.75
N THR A 363 -32.21 -7.61 -21.86
CA THR A 363 -32.61 -6.91 -23.09
C THR A 363 -31.64 -7.21 -24.23
N TYR A 364 -30.34 -7.12 -23.95
CA TYR A 364 -29.28 -7.41 -24.92
C TYR A 364 -29.34 -8.86 -25.39
N LEU A 365 -29.45 -9.83 -24.46
CA LEU A 365 -29.57 -11.24 -24.77
C LEU A 365 -30.83 -11.54 -25.59
N TRP A 366 -31.97 -10.94 -25.25
CA TRP A 366 -33.20 -11.10 -26.03
C TRP A 366 -33.09 -10.52 -27.43
N ASN A 367 -32.40 -9.40 -27.61
CA ASN A 367 -32.17 -8.82 -28.93
C ASN A 367 -31.25 -9.69 -29.80
N LEU A 368 -30.37 -10.50 -29.21
CA LEU A 368 -29.55 -11.47 -29.98
C LEU A 368 -30.40 -12.62 -30.53
N VAL A 369 -31.41 -13.07 -29.79
CA VAL A 369 -32.24 -14.22 -30.16
C VAL A 369 -33.46 -13.81 -30.99
N ALA A 370 -34.09 -12.69 -30.64
CA ALA A 370 -35.34 -12.22 -31.23
C ALA A 370 -35.35 -10.67 -31.35
N PRO A 371 -34.60 -10.09 -32.31
CA PRO A 371 -34.46 -8.64 -32.45
C PRO A 371 -35.79 -7.95 -32.79
N GLN A 372 -36.60 -8.50 -33.69
CA GLN A 372 -37.89 -7.88 -34.07
C GLN A 372 -38.86 -7.84 -32.87
N TYR A 373 -38.91 -8.92 -32.07
CA TYR A 373 -39.72 -8.95 -30.85
C TYR A 373 -39.22 -7.94 -29.82
N THR A 374 -37.89 -7.87 -29.62
CA THR A 374 -37.31 -6.99 -28.61
C THR A 374 -37.50 -5.51 -28.95
N GLN A 375 -37.42 -5.15 -30.23
CA GLN A 375 -37.61 -3.77 -30.69
C GLN A 375 -39.09 -3.35 -30.76
N SER A 376 -40.00 -4.28 -31.08
CA SER A 376 -41.44 -4.00 -31.08
C SER A 376 -42.08 -3.99 -29.69
N ASN A 377 -41.44 -4.63 -28.70
CA ASN A 377 -41.96 -4.70 -27.35
C ASN A 377 -41.82 -3.34 -26.60
N PRO A 378 -42.92 -2.75 -26.08
CA PRO A 378 -42.91 -1.43 -25.43
C PRO A 378 -42.04 -1.32 -24.18
N TYR A 379 -41.71 -2.45 -23.56
CA TYR A 379 -40.87 -2.51 -22.37
C TYR A 379 -39.38 -2.61 -22.73
N TRP A 380 -39.02 -3.49 -23.67
CA TRP A 380 -37.61 -3.74 -24.04
C TRP A 380 -37.03 -2.64 -24.94
N SER A 381 -37.83 -2.06 -25.84
CA SER A 381 -37.41 -1.03 -26.78
C SER A 381 -36.82 0.22 -26.09
N ARG A 382 -37.30 0.53 -24.88
CA ARG A 382 -36.82 1.66 -24.06
C ARG A 382 -35.34 1.57 -23.67
N TYR A 383 -34.74 0.39 -23.72
CA TYR A 383 -33.33 0.20 -23.38
C TYR A 383 -32.38 0.51 -24.55
N PHE A 384 -32.90 0.77 -25.76
CA PHE A 384 -32.15 1.06 -26.99
C PHE A 384 -32.19 2.55 -27.41
N HIS A 385 -32.60 3.46 -26.54
CA HIS A 385 -32.70 4.89 -26.88
C HIS A 385 -31.35 5.49 -27.31
N ASN A 386 -31.39 6.40 -28.29
CA ASN A 386 -30.26 7.19 -28.83
C ASN A 386 -29.14 6.37 -29.49
N GLY A 387 -29.45 5.19 -30.06
CA GLY A 387 -28.46 4.38 -30.79
C GLY A 387 -27.40 3.72 -29.91
N HIS A 388 -27.53 3.82 -28.57
CA HIS A 388 -26.61 3.19 -27.63
C HIS A 388 -27.06 1.77 -27.27
N THR A 389 -26.08 0.87 -27.14
CA THR A 389 -26.33 -0.49 -26.65
C THR A 389 -26.82 -0.47 -25.20
N PRO A 390 -27.77 -1.35 -24.82
CA PRO A 390 -28.19 -1.52 -23.43
C PRO A 390 -27.03 -1.77 -22.46
N LEU A 391 -25.94 -2.39 -22.95
CA LEU A 391 -24.73 -2.70 -22.20
C LEU A 391 -23.84 -1.48 -21.92
N GLY A 392 -23.99 -0.38 -22.67
CA GLY A 392 -23.19 0.84 -22.54
C GLY A 392 -23.55 1.70 -21.33
N ASN A 393 -24.36 1.20 -20.41
CA ASN A 393 -24.81 1.94 -19.24
C ASN A 393 -23.83 1.77 -18.06
N PHE A 394 -23.57 2.86 -17.32
CA PHE A 394 -22.75 2.85 -16.10
C PHE A 394 -23.05 1.69 -15.13
N MET A 395 -24.33 1.33 -14.92
CA MET A 395 -24.69 0.25 -13.99
C MET A 395 -24.15 -1.13 -14.43
N ILE A 396 -23.85 -1.32 -15.72
CA ILE A 396 -23.18 -2.54 -16.22
C ILE A 396 -21.76 -2.61 -15.66
N PHE A 397 -21.02 -1.52 -15.81
CA PHE A 397 -19.65 -1.39 -15.31
C PHE A 397 -19.62 -1.40 -13.78
N GLU A 398 -20.57 -0.75 -13.11
CA GLU A 398 -20.71 -0.75 -11.65
C GLU A 398 -20.83 -2.18 -11.11
N VAL A 399 -21.78 -2.97 -11.61
CA VAL A 399 -21.99 -4.34 -11.12
C VAL A 399 -20.80 -5.25 -11.44
N ILE A 400 -20.18 -5.12 -12.61
CA ILE A 400 -18.93 -5.83 -12.92
C ILE A 400 -17.83 -5.45 -11.93
N GLY A 401 -17.69 -4.16 -11.63
CA GLY A 401 -16.75 -3.64 -10.64
C GLY A 401 -17.02 -4.19 -9.23
N VAL A 402 -18.28 -4.27 -8.81
CA VAL A 402 -18.70 -4.87 -7.53
C VAL A 402 -18.37 -6.36 -7.48
N LEU A 403 -18.58 -7.11 -8.57
CA LEU A 403 -18.23 -8.53 -8.64
C LEU A 403 -16.72 -8.75 -8.52
N ILE A 404 -15.93 -8.02 -9.31
CA ILE A 404 -14.46 -8.11 -9.29
C ILE A 404 -13.92 -7.66 -7.93
N GLY A 405 -14.39 -6.52 -7.43
CA GLY A 405 -13.99 -5.94 -6.16
C GLY A 405 -14.34 -6.83 -4.97
N GLY A 406 -15.54 -7.40 -4.96
CA GLY A 406 -15.99 -8.37 -3.96
C GLY A 406 -15.14 -9.64 -3.97
N PHE A 407 -14.87 -10.20 -5.16
CA PHE A 407 -14.02 -11.37 -5.30
C PHE A 407 -12.58 -11.12 -4.83
N TRP A 408 -11.99 -9.98 -5.19
CA TRP A 408 -10.66 -9.58 -4.74
C TRP A 408 -10.60 -9.30 -3.24
N SER A 409 -11.62 -8.64 -2.69
CA SER A 409 -11.76 -8.38 -1.26
C SER A 409 -11.83 -9.69 -0.47
N GLY A 410 -12.68 -10.62 -0.90
CA GLY A 410 -12.79 -11.94 -0.28
C GLY A 410 -11.52 -12.77 -0.41
N ARG A 411 -10.83 -12.73 -1.56
CA ARG A 411 -9.53 -13.41 -1.76
C ARG A 411 -8.46 -12.82 -0.84
N ARG A 412 -8.42 -11.50 -0.69
CA ARG A 412 -7.49 -10.81 0.22
C ARG A 412 -7.77 -11.14 1.68
N ALA A 413 -9.05 -11.23 2.05
CA ALA A 413 -9.48 -11.55 3.39
C ALA A 413 -9.45 -13.05 3.72
N ARG A 414 -9.14 -13.92 2.73
CA ARG A 414 -9.13 -15.39 2.82
C ARG A 414 -10.51 -15.97 3.15
N ARG A 415 -11.55 -15.39 2.55
CA ARG A 415 -12.96 -15.77 2.77
C ARG A 415 -13.65 -16.34 1.52
N ASN A 416 -12.92 -16.53 0.42
CA ASN A 416 -13.50 -17.14 -0.78
C ASN A 416 -13.68 -18.64 -0.54
N LYS A 417 -14.91 -19.03 -0.20
CA LYS A 417 -15.34 -20.41 -0.04
C LYS A 417 -16.71 -20.59 -0.69
N PHE A 418 -16.89 -21.68 -1.40
CA PHE A 418 -18.22 -22.10 -1.83
C PHE A 418 -18.93 -22.75 -0.66
N GLU A 419 -19.96 -22.09 -0.13
CA GLU A 419 -20.75 -22.61 0.96
C GLU A 419 -22.22 -22.21 0.84
N ILE A 420 -23.09 -23.06 1.36
CA ILE A 420 -24.52 -22.81 1.45
C ILE A 420 -24.83 -22.47 2.90
N HIS A 421 -25.04 -21.18 3.18
CA HIS A 421 -25.45 -20.74 4.52
C HIS A 421 -26.90 -21.17 4.78
N LYS A 422 -27.08 -21.99 5.81
CA LYS A 422 -28.36 -22.57 6.19
C LYS A 422 -28.41 -22.85 7.69
N GLY A 423 -29.61 -22.86 8.27
CA GLY A 423 -29.82 -23.32 9.65
C GLY A 423 -29.59 -24.84 9.78
N PRO A 424 -29.35 -25.34 11.01
CA PRO A 424 -29.09 -26.76 11.24
C PRO A 424 -30.27 -27.66 10.84
N ARG A 425 -31.49 -27.11 10.81
CA ARG A 425 -32.74 -27.85 10.59
C ARG A 425 -33.21 -27.92 9.14
N ILE A 426 -32.51 -27.30 8.18
CA ILE A 426 -32.93 -27.28 6.77
C ILE A 426 -31.93 -28.00 5.85
N THR A 427 -32.46 -28.65 4.81
CA THR A 427 -31.65 -29.29 3.79
C THR A 427 -31.12 -28.28 2.77
N ASN A 428 -30.07 -28.64 2.02
CA ASN A 428 -29.52 -27.77 0.97
C ASN A 428 -30.57 -27.50 -0.13
N LYS A 429 -31.38 -28.51 -0.47
CA LYS A 429 -32.47 -28.39 -1.44
C LYS A 429 -33.50 -27.36 -1.00
N GLN A 430 -33.99 -27.46 0.24
CA GLN A 430 -34.95 -26.48 0.79
C GLN A 430 -34.37 -25.06 0.82
N ARG A 431 -33.09 -24.90 1.22
CA ARG A 431 -32.44 -23.59 1.24
C ARG A 431 -32.40 -22.95 -0.15
N ILE A 432 -32.04 -23.73 -1.17
CA ILE A 432 -31.99 -23.25 -2.56
C ILE A 432 -33.38 -22.88 -3.06
N ILE A 433 -34.40 -23.72 -2.81
CA ILE A 433 -35.79 -23.45 -3.20
C ILE A 433 -36.27 -22.12 -2.58
N TYR A 434 -36.09 -21.94 -1.27
CA TYR A 434 -36.49 -20.71 -0.60
C TYR A 434 -35.70 -19.49 -1.07
N ALA A 435 -34.40 -19.65 -1.39
CA ALA A 435 -33.59 -18.56 -1.94
C ALA A 435 -34.08 -18.13 -3.33
N ILE A 436 -34.44 -19.09 -4.19
CA ILE A 436 -35.00 -18.81 -5.52
C ILE A 436 -36.37 -18.15 -5.41
N MET A 437 -37.28 -18.70 -4.59
CA MET A 437 -38.61 -18.13 -4.36
C MET A 437 -38.51 -16.70 -3.79
N GLY A 438 -37.66 -16.49 -2.79
CA GLY A 438 -37.43 -15.17 -2.20
C GLY A 438 -36.84 -14.19 -3.22
N GLY A 439 -35.89 -14.63 -4.05
CA GLY A 439 -35.31 -13.83 -5.13
C GLY A 439 -36.35 -13.44 -6.18
N PHE A 440 -37.24 -14.37 -6.56
CA PHE A 440 -38.34 -14.10 -7.49
C PHE A 440 -39.32 -13.07 -6.93
N LEU A 441 -39.78 -13.24 -5.68
CA LEU A 441 -40.68 -12.29 -5.02
C LEU A 441 -40.04 -10.90 -4.88
N MET A 442 -38.75 -10.85 -4.51
CA MET A 442 -37.99 -9.60 -4.45
C MET A 442 -37.88 -8.93 -5.82
N GLY A 443 -37.62 -9.69 -6.88
CA GLY A 443 -37.58 -9.18 -8.25
C GLY A 443 -38.92 -8.62 -8.73
N LEU A 444 -40.01 -9.33 -8.45
CA LEU A 444 -41.37 -8.87 -8.72
C LEU A 444 -41.69 -7.57 -7.95
N GLY A 445 -41.39 -7.54 -6.66
CA GLY A 445 -41.57 -6.36 -5.81
C GLY A 445 -40.80 -5.15 -6.31
N ALA A 446 -39.54 -5.32 -6.72
CA ALA A 446 -38.72 -4.25 -7.28
C ALA A 446 -39.31 -3.66 -8.59
N ARG A 447 -40.00 -4.48 -9.38
CA ARG A 447 -40.69 -4.00 -10.60
C ARG A 447 -41.95 -3.19 -10.27
N ILE A 448 -42.76 -3.68 -9.36
CA ILE A 448 -43.97 -2.98 -8.90
C ILE A 448 -43.58 -1.63 -8.27
N ALA A 449 -42.52 -1.62 -7.45
CA ALA A 449 -41.99 -0.42 -6.81
C ALA A 449 -41.21 0.51 -7.76
N ARG A 450 -41.06 0.15 -9.05
CA ARG A 450 -40.27 0.89 -10.05
C ARG A 450 -38.84 1.21 -9.61
N GLY A 451 -38.26 0.39 -8.74
CA GLY A 451 -36.95 0.65 -8.15
C GLY A 451 -36.46 -0.53 -7.32
N CYS A 452 -35.14 -0.58 -7.14
CA CYS A 452 -34.51 -1.61 -6.32
C CYS A 452 -34.34 -1.15 -4.88
N THR A 453 -34.27 -2.10 -3.95
CA THR A 453 -34.09 -1.81 -2.51
C THR A 453 -32.87 -0.94 -2.25
N SER A 454 -31.75 -1.20 -2.94
CA SER A 454 -30.53 -0.40 -2.80
C SER A 454 -30.67 1.00 -3.39
N GLY A 455 -31.36 1.17 -4.51
CA GLY A 455 -31.60 2.48 -5.11
C GLY A 455 -32.60 3.32 -4.32
N GLN A 456 -33.72 2.73 -3.89
CA GLN A 456 -34.71 3.44 -3.09
C GLN A 456 -34.17 3.78 -1.70
N GLY A 457 -33.40 2.87 -1.09
CA GLY A 457 -32.86 3.08 0.25
C GLY A 457 -31.58 3.90 0.30
N LEU A 458 -30.54 3.52 -0.45
CA LEU A 458 -29.22 4.18 -0.36
C LEU A 458 -29.20 5.49 -1.15
N THR A 459 -29.51 5.43 -2.45
CA THR A 459 -29.53 6.61 -3.33
C THR A 459 -30.61 7.59 -2.86
N GLY A 460 -31.82 7.12 -2.54
CA GLY A 460 -32.88 7.95 -1.96
C GLY A 460 -32.56 8.50 -0.56
N GLY A 461 -31.92 7.72 0.30
CA GLY A 461 -31.52 8.16 1.64
C GLY A 461 -30.47 9.28 1.59
N ILE A 462 -29.50 9.18 0.68
CA ILE A 462 -28.42 10.16 0.52
C ILE A 462 -28.92 11.48 -0.09
N THR A 463 -29.91 11.43 -0.97
CA THR A 463 -30.57 12.64 -1.48
C THR A 463 -31.60 13.22 -0.51
N LEU A 464 -31.72 12.66 0.70
CA LEU A 464 -32.72 13.05 1.71
C LEU A 464 -34.16 12.97 1.19
N ALA A 465 -34.43 12.09 0.23
CA ALA A 465 -35.76 11.90 -0.31
C ALA A 465 -36.66 11.27 0.75
N VAL A 466 -37.76 11.94 1.10
CA VAL A 466 -38.75 11.46 2.09
C VAL A 466 -39.22 10.04 1.75
N GLY A 467 -39.49 9.76 0.47
CA GLY A 467 -39.89 8.44 0.01
C GLY A 467 -38.83 7.36 0.20
N GLY A 468 -37.54 7.69 0.06
CA GLY A 468 -36.44 6.77 0.30
C GLY A 468 -36.30 6.41 1.77
N TRP A 469 -36.38 7.40 2.66
CA TRP A 469 -36.36 7.18 4.10
C TRP A 469 -37.58 6.40 4.60
N LEU A 470 -38.78 6.73 4.10
CA LEU A 470 -39.99 5.96 4.40
C LEU A 470 -39.85 4.51 3.93
N PHE A 471 -39.33 4.30 2.72
CA PHE A 471 -39.06 2.96 2.19
C PHE A 471 -38.09 2.18 3.10
N VAL A 472 -37.00 2.80 3.55
CA VAL A 472 -36.02 2.17 4.46
C VAL A 472 -36.69 1.74 5.76
N LEU A 473 -37.47 2.62 6.39
CA LEU A 473 -38.16 2.29 7.64
C LEU A 473 -39.14 1.12 7.47
N VAL A 474 -39.96 1.17 6.42
CA VAL A 474 -40.97 0.13 6.15
C VAL A 474 -40.31 -1.19 5.77
N VAL A 475 -39.28 -1.20 4.92
CA VAL A 475 -38.63 -2.43 4.49
C VAL A 475 -37.91 -3.12 5.64
N PHE A 476 -37.30 -2.37 6.57
CA PHE A 476 -36.73 -2.95 7.79
C PHE A 476 -37.82 -3.48 8.72
N ALA A 477 -38.90 -2.73 8.96
CA ALA A 477 -40.00 -3.18 9.81
C ALA A 477 -40.63 -4.49 9.30
N VAL A 478 -40.98 -4.54 8.01
CA VAL A 478 -41.53 -5.74 7.37
C VAL A 478 -40.50 -6.87 7.34
N GLY A 479 -39.22 -6.54 7.11
CA GLY A 479 -38.12 -7.51 7.13
C GLY A 479 -37.96 -8.20 8.48
N TYR A 480 -37.98 -7.44 9.58
CA TYR A 480 -37.90 -7.99 10.93
C TYR A 480 -39.14 -8.82 11.30
N LEU A 481 -40.33 -8.35 10.93
CA LEU A 481 -41.58 -9.11 11.12
C LEU A 481 -41.55 -10.44 10.36
N SER A 482 -41.10 -10.40 9.10
CA SER A 482 -40.96 -11.59 8.26
C SER A 482 -39.90 -12.54 8.84
N ALA A 483 -38.76 -12.03 9.30
CA ALA A 483 -37.71 -12.83 9.91
C ALA A 483 -38.22 -13.62 11.13
N TYR A 484 -39.12 -13.02 11.93
CA TYR A 484 -39.76 -13.72 13.05
C TYR A 484 -40.60 -14.93 12.59
N ILE A 485 -41.37 -14.78 11.49
CA ILE A 485 -42.18 -15.86 10.92
C ILE A 485 -41.27 -17.00 10.43
N PHE A 486 -40.19 -16.66 9.73
CA PHE A 486 -39.27 -17.63 9.13
C PHE A 486 -38.16 -18.11 10.07
N ARG A 487 -38.10 -17.67 11.33
CA ARG A 487 -37.00 -17.98 12.28
C ARG A 487 -36.69 -19.47 12.43
N ARG A 488 -37.71 -20.33 12.32
CA ARG A 488 -37.59 -21.80 12.44
C ARG A 488 -36.71 -22.43 11.35
N TYR A 489 -36.41 -21.71 10.27
CA TYR A 489 -35.53 -22.14 9.19
C TYR A 489 -34.06 -21.72 9.38
N TRP A 490 -33.78 -20.82 10.33
CA TRP A 490 -32.44 -20.25 10.57
C TRP A 490 -31.87 -20.63 11.94
N LEU A 491 -32.75 -20.81 12.95
CA LEU A 491 -32.46 -21.43 14.24
C LEU A 491 -32.52 -22.96 14.13
#